data_AF-A0A1M6TYS7-F1
#
_entry.id   AF-A0A1M6TYS7-F1
#
_cell.length_a   1.000
_cell.length_b   1.000
_cell.length_c   1.000
_cell.angle_alpha   90.00
_cell.angle_beta   90.00
_cell.angle_gamma   90.00
#
_symmetry.space_group_name_H-M   'P 1'
#
loop_
_entity.id
_entity.type
_entity.pdbx_description
1 polymer ?
#
loop_
_entity_poly.entity_id
_entity_poly.type
_entity_poly.pdbx_seq_one_letter_code
_entity_poly.pdbx_strand_id
1 'polypeptide(L)'
;MAGYIFSLDNENSLRFCIENGIYSTYLSHPSNNRWRIHHEGTFGDYATMKEGDNIYFFIDRKIYGIGTLININGDCKFNNYPSSTLPIIQDFEDIKDDMLLNDNEKNLNNRWICIFEPNPNFFKIGIDMDDVLASKPESFRMLRAFWKLSFIKIDDEENKALKDIILKRNEEYINSQNTNYIFQYD
;
A
#
# COMPACT_ATOMS: atom_id res chain seq x y z
N MET A 1 -14.28 -0.12 -8.23
CA MET A 1 -12.79 -0.07 -8.13
C MET A 1 -12.48 -0.19 -6.66
N ALA A 2 -11.75 -1.24 -6.29
CA ALA A 2 -11.44 -1.48 -4.90
C ALA A 2 -10.44 -0.46 -4.37
N GLY A 3 -10.39 -0.31 -3.05
CA GLY A 3 -9.34 0.40 -2.36
C GLY A 3 -8.48 -0.55 -1.56
N TYR A 4 -7.18 -0.25 -1.44
CA TYR A 4 -6.24 -0.98 -0.62
C TYR A 4 -5.52 -0.01 0.30
N ILE A 5 -5.56 -0.26 1.60
CA ILE A 5 -4.90 0.60 2.59
C ILE A 5 -3.74 -0.16 3.19
N PHE A 6 -2.57 0.47 3.15
CA PHE A 6 -1.30 -0.06 3.61
C PHE A 6 -0.83 0.71 4.84
N SER A 7 -0.54 -0.01 5.93
CA SER A 7 0.12 0.59 7.08
C SER A 7 1.61 0.68 6.82
N LEU A 8 2.20 1.85 7.07
CA LEU A 8 3.63 2.08 7.04
C LEU A 8 4.13 2.48 8.43
N ASP A 9 5.41 2.20 8.69
CA ASP A 9 6.02 2.48 9.99
C ASP A 9 6.37 3.96 10.19
N ASN A 10 6.69 4.69 9.10
CA ASN A 10 7.14 6.08 9.16
C ASN A 10 7.08 6.78 7.79
N GLU A 11 7.30 8.09 7.79
CA GLU A 11 7.31 8.93 6.59
C GLU A 11 8.43 8.57 5.59
N ASN A 12 9.57 8.04 6.04
CA ASN A 12 10.63 7.63 5.11
C ASN A 12 10.19 6.44 4.26
N SER A 13 9.48 5.48 4.84
CA SER A 13 8.87 4.37 4.09
C SER A 13 7.85 4.89 3.07
N LEU A 14 7.07 5.92 3.43
CA LEU A 14 6.13 6.56 2.50
C LEU A 14 6.85 7.21 1.32
N ARG A 15 7.89 8.00 1.60
CA ARG A 15 8.73 8.64 0.57
C ARG A 15 9.30 7.61 -0.38
N PHE A 16 9.92 6.56 0.17
CA PHE A 16 10.46 5.46 -0.64
C PHE A 16 9.41 4.84 -1.56
N CYS A 17 8.21 4.54 -1.04
CA CYS A 17 7.15 3.94 -1.85
C CYS A 17 6.70 4.88 -2.98
N ILE A 18 6.51 6.16 -2.68
CA ILE A 18 6.04 7.16 -3.66
C ILE A 18 7.09 7.41 -4.73
N GLU A 19 8.36 7.59 -4.34
CA GLU A 19 9.47 7.87 -5.26
C GLU A 19 9.72 6.69 -6.21
N ASN A 20 9.56 5.45 -5.76
CA ASN A 20 9.78 4.27 -6.58
C ASN A 20 8.51 3.76 -7.28
N GLY A 21 7.32 4.25 -6.91
CA GLY A 21 6.04 3.75 -7.42
C GLY A 21 5.76 2.29 -7.06
N ILE A 22 6.37 1.77 -5.98
CA ILE A 22 6.30 0.36 -5.59
C ILE A 22 5.95 0.26 -4.11
N TYR A 23 5.08 -0.68 -3.77
CA TYR A 23 4.83 -1.06 -2.38
C TYR A 23 4.95 -2.58 -2.21
N SER A 24 5.43 -2.98 -1.03
CA SER A 24 5.45 -4.38 -0.62
C SER A 24 5.24 -4.51 0.87
N THR A 25 4.33 -5.40 1.25
CA THR A 25 4.07 -5.70 2.67
C THR A 25 5.20 -6.57 3.22
N TYR A 26 5.76 -6.18 4.36
CA TYR A 26 6.68 -7.03 5.11
C TYR A 26 5.93 -8.20 5.75
N LEU A 27 6.26 -9.44 5.36
CA LEU A 27 5.68 -10.64 5.95
C LEU A 27 6.65 -11.28 6.93
N SER A 28 6.19 -11.62 8.12
CA SER A 28 7.01 -12.37 9.08
C SER A 28 7.36 -13.76 8.54
N HIS A 29 8.43 -14.38 9.06
CA HIS A 29 8.84 -15.69 8.58
C HIS A 29 7.71 -16.73 8.72
N PRO A 30 7.58 -17.65 7.73
CA PRO A 30 6.68 -18.78 7.85
C PRO A 30 7.07 -19.64 9.06
N SER A 31 6.11 -20.38 9.61
CA SER A 31 6.34 -21.27 10.75
C SER A 31 6.16 -22.72 10.31
N ASN A 32 7.15 -23.58 10.58
CA ASN A 32 7.14 -24.99 10.18
C ASN A 32 6.85 -25.19 8.67
N ASN A 33 7.46 -24.35 7.83
CA ASN A 33 7.23 -24.33 6.37
C ASN A 33 5.75 -24.16 5.97
N ARG A 34 4.99 -23.38 6.75
CA ARG A 34 3.60 -23.04 6.47
C ARG A 34 3.35 -21.54 6.65
N TRP A 35 2.48 -21.02 5.78
CA TRP A 35 1.95 -19.68 5.96
C TRP A 35 0.96 -19.66 7.14
N ARG A 36 0.90 -18.50 7.80
CA ARG A 36 -0.09 -18.23 8.84
C ARG A 36 -1.31 -17.61 8.15
N ILE A 37 -2.48 -17.69 8.79
CA ILE A 37 -3.74 -17.18 8.22
C ILE A 37 -3.64 -15.73 7.74
N HIS A 38 -2.95 -14.85 8.48
CA HIS A 38 -2.78 -13.45 8.07
C HIS A 38 -1.83 -13.29 6.86
N HIS A 39 -0.86 -14.18 6.68
CA HIS A 39 -0.01 -14.20 5.47
C HIS A 39 -0.86 -14.61 4.25
N GLU A 40 -1.69 -15.64 4.39
CA GLU A 40 -2.61 -16.08 3.33
C GLU A 40 -3.61 -14.98 2.96
N GLY A 41 -4.18 -14.29 3.95
CA GLY A 41 -5.03 -13.13 3.73
C GLY A 41 -4.33 -12.04 2.91
N THR A 42 -3.08 -11.72 3.26
CA THR A 42 -2.26 -10.75 2.51
C THR A 42 -2.07 -11.18 1.06
N PHE A 43 -1.71 -12.45 0.80
CA PHE A 43 -1.59 -12.96 -0.56
C PHE A 43 -2.92 -12.93 -1.33
N GLY A 44 -4.03 -13.23 -0.65
CA GLY A 44 -5.37 -13.11 -1.21
C GLY A 44 -5.69 -11.68 -1.63
N ASP A 45 -5.40 -10.70 -0.77
CA ASP A 45 -5.63 -9.29 -1.06
C ASP A 45 -4.80 -8.84 -2.27
N TYR A 46 -3.49 -9.17 -2.31
CA TYR A 46 -2.65 -8.92 -3.50
C TYR A 46 -3.23 -9.59 -4.75
N ALA A 47 -3.57 -10.88 -4.69
CA ALA A 47 -4.09 -11.62 -5.85
C ALA A 47 -5.35 -10.98 -6.45
N THR A 48 -6.12 -10.24 -5.65
CA THR A 48 -7.32 -9.54 -6.11
C THR A 48 -7.08 -8.14 -6.69
N MET A 49 -5.86 -7.60 -6.59
CA MET A 49 -5.49 -6.29 -7.14
C MET A 49 -5.57 -6.27 -8.67
N LYS A 50 -6.13 -5.18 -9.18
CA LYS A 50 -6.25 -4.90 -10.62
C LYS A 50 -5.78 -3.49 -10.92
N GLU A 51 -5.36 -3.29 -12.17
CA GLU A 51 -5.12 -1.97 -12.73
C GLU A 51 -6.33 -1.05 -12.47
N GLY A 52 -6.04 0.19 -12.06
CA GLY A 52 -7.03 1.19 -11.72
C GLY A 52 -7.48 1.15 -10.26
N ASP A 53 -7.34 0.05 -9.52
CA ASP A 53 -7.69 0.04 -8.10
C ASP A 53 -6.85 1.07 -7.31
N ASN A 54 -7.44 1.66 -6.28
CA ASN A 54 -6.80 2.73 -5.52
C ASN A 54 -5.98 2.19 -4.36
N ILE A 55 -4.89 2.87 -4.04
CA ILE A 55 -4.08 2.60 -2.86
C ILE A 55 -3.99 3.82 -1.95
N TYR A 56 -3.81 3.56 -0.66
CA TYR A 56 -3.70 4.56 0.38
C TYR A 56 -2.62 4.15 1.39
N PHE A 57 -1.83 5.11 1.84
CA PHE A 57 -0.85 4.89 2.90
C PHE A 57 -1.32 5.47 4.21
N PHE A 58 -1.25 4.66 5.25
CA PHE A 58 -1.62 4.97 6.61
C PHE A 58 -0.40 4.95 7.53
N ILE A 59 -0.16 6.04 8.26
CA ILE A 59 0.90 6.16 9.28
C ILE A 59 0.30 6.89 10.47
N ASP A 60 0.47 6.37 11.69
CA ASP A 60 0.10 7.05 12.94
C ASP A 60 -1.28 7.72 12.90
N ARG A 61 -2.31 6.94 12.57
CA ARG A 61 -3.72 7.40 12.45
C ARG A 61 -3.99 8.38 11.32
N LYS A 62 -3.09 8.53 10.35
CA LYS A 62 -3.28 9.46 9.24
C LYS A 62 -3.16 8.80 7.89
N ILE A 63 -3.98 9.26 6.94
CA ILE A 63 -3.92 8.85 5.53
C ILE A 63 -3.30 9.98 4.69
N TYR A 64 -2.32 9.63 3.86
CA TYR A 64 -1.43 10.61 3.21
C TYR A 64 -1.72 10.88 1.74
N GLY A 65 -2.80 10.35 1.16
CA GLY A 65 -3.16 10.62 -0.23
C GLY A 65 -3.61 9.38 -0.97
N ILE A 66 -3.56 9.46 -2.30
CA ILE A 66 -4.18 8.46 -3.19
C ILE A 66 -3.17 8.07 -4.27
N GLY A 67 -2.98 6.76 -4.43
CA GLY A 67 -2.33 6.17 -5.59
C GLY A 67 -3.31 5.34 -6.41
N THR A 68 -2.91 5.00 -7.63
CA THR A 68 -3.63 4.09 -8.50
C THR A 68 -2.69 3.00 -8.98
N LEU A 69 -3.12 1.74 -8.88
CA LEU A 69 -2.37 0.60 -9.38
C LEU A 69 -2.25 0.67 -10.90
N ILE A 70 -1.03 0.57 -11.41
CA ILE A 70 -0.74 0.64 -12.84
C ILE A 70 -0.30 -0.71 -13.37
N ASN A 71 -0.62 -0.94 -14.63
CA ASN A 71 -0.25 -2.16 -15.33
C ASN A 71 1.12 -2.01 -15.99
N ILE A 72 2.04 -2.89 -15.64
CA ILE A 72 3.33 -3.03 -16.32
C ILE A 72 3.37 -4.44 -16.90
N ASN A 73 3.48 -4.56 -18.23
CA ASN A 73 3.61 -5.86 -18.90
C ASN A 73 2.51 -6.88 -18.58
N GLY A 74 1.28 -6.44 -18.31
CA GLY A 74 0.09 -7.28 -18.17
C GLY A 74 -0.41 -7.50 -16.74
N ASP A 75 0.30 -7.01 -15.71
CA ASP A 75 -0.18 -7.04 -14.33
C ASP A 75 0.30 -5.80 -13.53
N CYS A 76 -0.31 -5.56 -12.38
CA CYS A 76 0.03 -4.49 -11.43
C CYS A 76 0.73 -5.03 -10.16
N LYS A 77 0.95 -6.34 -10.10
CA LYS A 77 1.54 -7.04 -8.95
C LYS A 77 2.47 -8.15 -9.43
N PHE A 78 3.54 -8.36 -8.68
CA PHE A 78 4.58 -9.33 -9.03
C PHE A 78 5.09 -10.04 -7.79
N ASN A 79 5.55 -11.27 -7.99
CA ASN A 79 6.39 -11.92 -6.98
C ASN A 79 7.72 -11.16 -6.91
N ASN A 80 8.21 -10.86 -5.70
CA ASN A 80 9.51 -10.23 -5.54
C ASN A 80 10.64 -11.12 -6.10
N TYR A 81 10.47 -12.44 -6.04
CA TYR A 81 11.38 -13.44 -6.62
C TYR A 81 10.59 -14.73 -6.93
N PRO A 82 11.08 -15.62 -7.80
CA PRO A 82 10.30 -16.75 -8.34
C PRO A 82 9.62 -17.64 -7.29
N SER A 83 10.29 -17.91 -6.17
CA SER A 83 9.80 -18.78 -5.09
C SER A 83 9.08 -18.03 -3.97
N SER A 84 8.76 -16.74 -4.12
CA SER A 84 8.32 -15.89 -3.00
C SER A 84 7.01 -16.34 -2.35
N THR A 85 6.14 -17.02 -3.09
CA THR A 85 4.87 -17.58 -2.58
C THR A 85 5.07 -18.87 -1.79
N LEU A 86 6.24 -19.51 -1.86
CA LEU A 86 6.53 -20.70 -1.08
C LEU A 86 6.84 -20.32 0.38
N PRO A 87 6.31 -21.06 1.37
CA PRO A 87 6.56 -20.81 2.79
C PRO A 87 7.95 -21.31 3.23
N ILE A 88 8.99 -20.88 2.50
CA ILE A 88 10.39 -21.24 2.75
C ILE A 88 11.20 -19.99 3.09
N ILE A 89 12.22 -20.19 3.93
CA ILE A 89 13.21 -19.17 4.23
C ILE A 89 14.34 -19.36 3.20
N GLN A 90 14.57 -18.32 2.43
CA GLN A 90 15.64 -18.25 1.44
C GLN A 90 16.86 -17.58 2.07
N ASP A 91 18.05 -17.83 1.51
CA ASP A 91 19.24 -17.04 1.77
C ASP A 91 19.28 -15.85 0.79
N PHE A 92 19.66 -14.66 1.28
CA PHE A 92 19.65 -13.45 0.46
C PHE A 92 20.73 -13.48 -0.62
N GLU A 93 21.94 -13.94 -0.29
CA GLU A 93 23.05 -13.95 -1.23
C GLU A 93 22.81 -14.93 -2.39
N ASP A 94 22.06 -16.00 -2.13
CA ASP A 94 21.71 -17.01 -3.13
C ASP A 94 20.68 -16.50 -4.17
N ILE A 95 19.81 -15.55 -3.82
CA ILE A 95 18.67 -15.15 -4.68
C ILE A 95 18.59 -13.66 -5.01
N LYS A 96 19.46 -12.81 -4.48
CA LYS A 96 19.39 -11.34 -4.68
C LYS A 96 19.34 -10.88 -6.14
N ASP A 97 19.96 -11.64 -7.04
CA ASP A 97 19.99 -11.32 -8.48
C ASP A 97 18.67 -11.65 -9.19
N ASP A 98 17.84 -12.52 -8.59
CA ASP A 98 16.49 -12.88 -9.05
C ASP A 98 15.39 -12.03 -8.36
N MET A 99 15.78 -11.14 -7.46
CA MET A 99 14.87 -10.30 -6.67
C MET A 99 14.60 -8.94 -7.34
N LEU A 100 13.35 -8.48 -7.31
CA LEU A 100 12.95 -7.14 -7.79
C LEU A 100 13.30 -6.03 -6.79
N LEU A 101 13.05 -6.29 -5.50
CA LEU A 101 13.47 -5.47 -4.36
C LEU A 101 14.58 -6.22 -3.64
N ASN A 102 15.82 -5.71 -3.73
CA ASN A 102 17.02 -6.39 -3.25
C ASN A 102 18.01 -5.46 -2.54
N ASP A 103 17.52 -4.37 -1.95
CA ASP A 103 18.37 -3.39 -1.25
C ASP A 103 19.10 -4.00 -0.05
N ASN A 104 18.47 -4.96 0.65
CA ASN A 104 19.04 -5.66 1.79
C ASN A 104 18.30 -6.97 2.12
N GLU A 105 18.86 -7.77 3.03
CA GLU A 105 18.32 -9.06 3.47
C GLU A 105 16.86 -9.01 3.93
N LYS A 106 16.37 -7.89 4.47
CA LYS A 106 14.96 -7.78 4.90
C LYS A 106 14.01 -7.89 3.72
N ASN A 107 14.44 -7.61 2.50
CA ASN A 107 13.60 -7.76 1.32
C ASN A 107 13.25 -9.22 1.00
N LEU A 108 13.91 -10.20 1.63
CA LEU A 108 13.44 -11.59 1.64
C LEU A 108 12.01 -11.74 2.18
N ASN A 109 11.60 -10.86 3.08
CA ASN A 109 10.28 -10.83 3.70
C ASN A 109 9.25 -10.06 2.86
N ASN A 110 9.69 -9.27 1.89
CA ASN A 110 8.86 -8.66 0.85
C ASN A 110 8.59 -9.73 -0.22
N ARG A 111 7.48 -10.46 -0.10
CA ARG A 111 7.19 -11.60 -0.99
C ARG A 111 6.53 -11.17 -2.30
N TRP A 112 5.58 -10.25 -2.22
CA TRP A 112 4.85 -9.72 -3.36
C TRP A 112 4.99 -8.21 -3.37
N ILE A 113 5.03 -7.63 -4.56
CA ILE A 113 5.10 -6.20 -4.78
C ILE A 113 3.90 -5.77 -5.62
N CYS A 114 3.42 -4.54 -5.43
CA CYS A 114 2.50 -3.90 -6.36
C CYS A 114 3.09 -2.59 -6.87
N ILE A 115 2.67 -2.21 -8.07
CA ILE A 115 3.16 -1.03 -8.76
C ILE A 115 2.01 -0.03 -8.90
N PHE A 116 2.29 1.23 -8.59
CA PHE A 116 1.30 2.29 -8.59
C PHE A 116 1.91 3.62 -9.04
N GLU A 117 1.05 4.55 -9.39
CA GLU A 117 1.39 5.95 -9.57
C GLU A 117 0.57 6.83 -8.61
N PRO A 118 1.10 7.96 -8.14
CA PRO A 118 0.31 8.97 -7.43
C PRO A 118 -0.87 9.46 -8.29
N ASN A 119 -2.08 9.43 -7.75
CA ASN A 119 -3.27 9.92 -8.47
C ASN A 119 -4.41 10.30 -7.50
N PRO A 120 -4.64 11.61 -7.23
CA PRO A 120 -3.94 12.74 -7.85
C PRO A 120 -2.56 13.01 -7.26
N ASN A 121 -2.38 12.80 -5.95
CA ASN A 121 -1.15 13.15 -5.23
C ASN A 121 -1.07 12.44 -3.87
N PHE A 122 0.15 12.37 -3.34
CA PHE A 122 0.40 12.15 -1.92
C PHE A 122 0.82 13.47 -1.25
N PHE A 123 0.29 13.72 -0.06
CA PHE A 123 0.39 14.96 0.69
C PHE A 123 1.24 14.79 1.95
N LYS A 124 2.05 15.79 2.28
CA LYS A 124 2.89 15.81 3.49
C LYS A 124 2.08 15.91 4.78
N ILE A 125 0.87 16.44 4.70
CA ILE A 125 -0.05 16.54 5.84
C ILE A 125 -1.13 15.47 5.66
N GLY A 126 -1.00 14.38 6.41
CA GLY A 126 -2.02 13.33 6.43
C GLY A 126 -3.30 13.76 7.15
N ILE A 127 -4.42 13.13 6.77
CA ILE A 127 -5.76 13.37 7.34
C ILE A 127 -5.99 12.39 8.48
N ASP A 128 -6.44 12.88 9.64
CA ASP A 128 -6.71 12.02 10.80
C ASP A 128 -7.85 11.02 10.51
N MET A 129 -7.67 9.80 10.99
CA MET A 129 -8.61 8.69 10.83
C MET A 129 -9.98 9.04 11.40
N ASP A 130 -10.06 9.75 12.52
CA ASP A 130 -11.34 10.13 13.13
C ASP A 130 -12.06 11.15 12.24
N ASP A 131 -11.33 12.08 11.62
CA ASP A 131 -11.90 13.03 10.63
C ASP A 131 -12.45 12.28 9.41
N VAL A 132 -11.71 11.27 8.92
CA VAL A 132 -12.17 10.41 7.82
C VAL A 132 -13.44 9.67 8.22
N LEU A 133 -13.46 8.99 9.37
CA LEU A 133 -14.62 8.22 9.83
C LEU A 133 -15.83 9.10 10.11
N ALA A 134 -15.62 10.33 10.62
CA ALA A 134 -16.69 11.29 10.87
C ALA A 134 -17.28 11.90 9.58
N SER A 135 -16.53 11.93 8.48
CA SER A 135 -16.98 12.55 7.23
C SER A 135 -18.18 11.86 6.58
N LYS A 136 -18.23 10.52 6.67
CA LYS A 136 -19.34 9.70 6.15
C LYS A 136 -19.48 8.40 6.96
N PRO A 137 -19.99 8.47 8.21
CA PRO A 137 -19.92 7.36 9.15
C PRO A 137 -20.55 6.05 8.63
N GLU A 138 -21.65 6.15 7.91
CA GLU A 138 -22.40 4.98 7.40
C GLU A 138 -21.65 4.18 6.33
N SER A 139 -20.70 4.81 5.63
CA SER A 139 -19.94 4.14 4.57
C SER A 139 -18.75 3.34 5.12
N PHE A 140 -18.15 3.74 6.25
CA PHE A 140 -16.92 3.09 6.75
C PHE A 140 -17.22 1.92 7.68
N ARG A 141 -16.91 0.71 7.23
CA ARG A 141 -17.04 -0.57 7.96
C ARG A 141 -15.68 -1.22 8.17
N MET A 142 -15.02 -1.65 7.09
CA MET A 142 -13.73 -2.33 7.17
C MET A 142 -12.66 -1.38 7.70
N LEU A 143 -12.72 -0.10 7.33
CA LEU A 143 -11.79 0.91 7.79
C LEU A 143 -11.78 1.08 9.31
N ARG A 144 -12.93 0.91 9.98
CA ARG A 144 -13.03 0.96 11.44
C ARG A 144 -12.29 -0.20 12.12
N ALA A 145 -12.12 -1.32 11.43
CA ALA A 145 -11.40 -2.50 11.94
C ALA A 145 -9.89 -2.46 11.69
N PHE A 146 -9.37 -1.40 11.03
CA PHE A 146 -7.99 -1.35 10.55
C PHE A 146 -6.91 -1.19 11.65
N TRP A 147 -7.27 -0.81 12.88
CA TRP A 147 -6.37 -0.47 14.01
C TRP A 147 -5.21 -1.47 14.30
N LYS A 148 -5.21 -2.69 13.77
CA LYS A 148 -4.18 -3.73 13.99
C LYS A 148 -3.70 -4.44 12.72
N LEU A 149 -4.08 -3.96 11.54
CA LEU A 149 -3.78 -4.61 10.27
C LEU A 149 -2.71 -3.82 9.53
N SER A 150 -1.79 -4.51 8.87
CA SER A 150 -0.82 -3.90 7.97
C SER A 150 -1.40 -3.65 6.58
N PHE A 151 -2.48 -4.35 6.25
CA PHE A 151 -3.07 -4.35 4.92
C PHE A 151 -4.57 -4.67 5.02
N ILE A 152 -5.42 -3.86 4.38
CA ILE A 152 -6.84 -4.15 4.22
C ILE A 152 -7.33 -3.76 2.83
N LYS A 153 -8.20 -4.59 2.27
CA LYS A 153 -9.03 -4.25 1.12
C LYS A 153 -10.34 -3.62 1.59
N ILE A 154 -10.73 -2.52 0.97
CA ILE A 154 -12.02 -1.86 1.17
C ILE A 154 -12.87 -1.95 -0.10
N ASP A 155 -14.19 -1.94 0.07
CA ASP A 155 -15.12 -2.02 -1.04
C ASP A 155 -15.25 -0.70 -1.80
N ASP A 156 -16.04 -0.71 -2.88
CA ASP A 156 -16.23 0.45 -3.76
C ASP A 156 -16.89 1.66 -3.03
N GLU A 157 -17.73 1.41 -2.02
CA GLU A 157 -18.41 2.49 -1.28
C GLU A 157 -17.44 3.17 -0.30
N GLU A 158 -16.69 2.37 0.47
CA GLU A 158 -15.63 2.86 1.36
C GLU A 158 -14.54 3.57 0.56
N ASN A 159 -14.12 2.99 -0.58
CA ASN A 159 -13.14 3.58 -1.45
C ASN A 159 -13.59 4.97 -1.93
N LYS A 160 -14.83 5.08 -2.43
CA LYS A 160 -15.38 6.36 -2.86
C LYS A 160 -15.42 7.39 -1.73
N ALA A 161 -15.93 6.99 -0.55
CA ALA A 161 -16.01 7.88 0.61
C ALA A 161 -14.62 8.39 1.03
N LEU A 162 -13.61 7.52 1.00
CA LEU A 162 -12.23 7.86 1.33
C LEU A 162 -11.62 8.85 0.32
N LYS A 163 -11.84 8.63 -0.98
CA LYS A 163 -11.39 9.58 -2.02
C LYS A 163 -12.03 10.94 -1.82
N ASP A 164 -13.34 10.99 -1.62
CA ASP A 164 -14.09 12.24 -1.51
C ASP A 164 -13.56 13.12 -0.37
N ILE A 165 -13.29 12.54 0.81
CA ILE A 165 -12.74 13.30 1.94
C ILE A 165 -11.29 13.73 1.72
N ILE A 166 -10.45 12.87 1.12
CA ILE A 166 -9.06 13.21 0.82
C ILE A 166 -8.98 14.37 -0.18
N LEU A 167 -9.76 14.30 -1.25
CA LEU A 167 -9.81 15.34 -2.28
C LEU A 167 -10.35 16.64 -1.71
N LYS A 168 -11.46 16.59 -0.95
CA LYS A 168 -12.05 17.78 -0.33
C LYS A 168 -11.10 18.49 0.63
N ARG A 169 -10.34 17.73 1.43
CA ARG A 169 -9.41 18.32 2.41
C ARG A 169 -8.18 18.95 1.76
N ASN A 170 -7.83 18.50 0.56
CA ASN A 170 -6.63 18.92 -0.17
C ASN A 170 -6.96 19.68 -1.47
N GLU A 171 -8.19 20.16 -1.65
CA GLU A 171 -8.68 20.75 -2.91
C GLU A 171 -7.75 21.86 -3.44
N GLU A 172 -7.24 22.71 -2.54
CA GLU A 172 -6.30 23.80 -2.86
C GLU A 172 -4.94 23.31 -3.38
N TYR A 173 -4.57 22.06 -3.08
CA TYR A 173 -3.27 21.47 -3.39
C TYR A 173 -3.33 20.44 -4.53
N ILE A 174 -4.50 19.94 -4.93
CA ILE A 174 -4.61 18.87 -5.95
C ILE A 174 -3.84 19.19 -7.24
N ASN A 175 -3.93 20.43 -7.73
CA ASN A 175 -3.27 20.90 -8.95
C ASN A 175 -2.04 21.78 -8.67
N SER A 176 -1.56 21.78 -7.42
CA SER A 176 -0.46 22.62 -7.00
C SER A 176 0.87 21.92 -7.25
N GLN A 177 1.91 22.70 -7.57
CA GLN A 177 3.31 22.23 -7.52
C GLN A 177 3.97 22.60 -6.19
N ASN A 178 3.19 22.95 -5.16
CA ASN A 178 3.71 23.39 -3.88
C ASN A 178 4.32 22.22 -3.11
N THR A 179 5.64 22.16 -3.19
CA THR A 179 6.48 21.13 -2.57
C THR A 179 6.42 21.16 -1.04
N ASN A 180 5.88 22.20 -0.41
CA ASN A 180 5.67 22.22 1.03
C ASN A 180 4.49 21.32 1.47
N TYR A 181 3.57 20.99 0.56
CA TYR A 181 2.34 20.26 0.89
C TYR A 181 2.23 18.92 0.16
N ILE A 182 2.92 18.74 -0.95
CA ILE A 182 2.86 17.54 -1.80
C ILE A 182 4.24 16.89 -1.82
N PHE A 183 4.29 15.56 -1.79
CA PHE A 183 5.51 14.82 -2.05
C PHE A 183 5.86 14.95 -3.53
N GLN A 184 7.10 15.33 -3.85
CA GLN A 184 7.58 15.26 -5.22
C GLN A 184 8.10 13.86 -5.52
N TYR A 185 7.96 13.49 -6.77
CA TYR A 185 8.37 12.24 -7.37
C TYR A 185 8.84 12.59 -8.79
N ASP A 186 9.95 11.99 -9.21
CA ASP A 186 10.59 12.25 -10.51
C ASP A 186 9.97 11.44 -11.65
#